data_AF-A0A5C7H8C2-F1
#
_entry.id   AF-A0A5C7H8C2-F1
#
_cell.length_a   1.000
_cell.length_b   1.000
_cell.length_c   1.000
_cell.angle_alpha   90.00
_cell.angle_beta   90.00
_cell.angle_gamma   90.00
#
_symmetry.space_group_name_H-M   'P 1'
#
loop_
_entity.id
_entity.type
_entity.pdbx_description
1 polymer ?
#
loop_
_entity_poly.entity_id
_entity_poly.type
_entity_poly.pdbx_seq_one_letter_code
_entity_poly.pdbx_strand_id
1 'polypeptide(L)'
;MASSLNDWMMLIMTLFLSLSLYSASPAPAPAPTPTSLSNNLVESTCNKTGEELYTLCMQILESNPETASASSPLDLAKATLNLVIEDTQVASEKLRVLLKTKITQPELSEPFDICVNWYDMAVGEFSISSKEVDEDPKTANYDAIF
;
A
#
# COMPACT_ATOMS: atom_id res chain seq x y z
N MET A 1 -54.56 -25.39 44.61
CA MET A 1 -53.97 -24.14 45.14
C MET A 1 -52.66 -23.91 44.39
N ALA A 2 -52.73 -23.44 43.13
CA ALA A 2 -51.55 -23.28 42.25
C ALA A 2 -51.81 -22.31 41.07
N SER A 3 -52.84 -21.46 41.14
CA SER A 3 -53.19 -20.53 40.06
C SER A 3 -52.79 -19.08 40.33
N SER A 4 -52.54 -18.67 41.58
CA SER A 4 -52.25 -17.26 41.90
C SER A 4 -50.77 -16.85 41.77
N LEU A 5 -49.84 -17.82 41.73
CA LEU A 5 -48.40 -17.54 41.57
C LEU A 5 -48.03 -17.22 40.11
N ASN A 6 -48.73 -17.80 39.14
CA ASN A 6 -48.47 -17.57 37.72
C ASN A 6 -48.99 -16.22 37.24
N ASP A 7 -50.13 -15.72 37.75
CA ASP A 7 -50.65 -14.40 37.35
C ASP A 7 -49.75 -13.26 37.82
N TRP A 8 -49.21 -13.35 39.03
CA TRP A 8 -48.27 -12.35 39.55
C TRP A 8 -46.92 -12.37 38.82
N MET A 9 -46.43 -13.56 38.45
CA MET A 9 -45.20 -13.71 37.69
C MET A 9 -45.33 -13.17 36.26
N MET A 10 -46.51 -13.31 35.63
CA MET A 10 -46.81 -12.74 34.30
C MET A 10 -46.99 -11.22 34.34
N LEU A 11 -47.57 -10.66 35.41
CA LEU A 11 -47.66 -9.22 35.64
C LEU A 11 -46.27 -8.58 35.86
N ILE A 12 -45.37 -9.26 36.57
CA ILE A 12 -43.99 -8.79 36.79
C ILE A 12 -43.19 -8.86 35.49
N MET A 13 -43.29 -9.95 34.72
CA MET A 13 -42.62 -10.08 33.41
C MET A 13 -43.08 -9.04 32.39
N THR A 14 -44.39 -8.73 32.34
CA THR A 14 -44.93 -7.70 31.44
C THR A 14 -44.49 -6.29 31.83
N LEU A 15 -44.37 -6.00 33.14
CA LEU A 15 -43.81 -4.73 33.62
C LEU A 15 -42.34 -4.56 33.17
N PHE A 16 -41.52 -5.60 33.30
CA PHE A 16 -40.10 -5.56 32.88
C PHE A 16 -39.89 -5.43 31.36
N LEU A 17 -40.73 -6.07 30.53
CA LEU A 17 -40.68 -5.89 29.07
C LEU A 17 -41.11 -4.47 28.64
N SER A 18 -42.09 -3.87 29.32
CA SER A 18 -42.54 -2.52 28.99
C SER A 18 -41.52 -1.42 29.37
N LEU A 19 -40.76 -1.61 30.45
CA LEU A 19 -39.70 -0.68 30.86
C LEU A 19 -38.49 -0.69 29.90
N SER A 20 -38.22 -1.81 29.23
CA SER A 20 -37.09 -1.93 28.30
C SER A 20 -37.36 -1.32 26.92
N LEU A 21 -38.63 -1.06 26.57
CA LEU A 21 -39.03 -0.37 25.33
C LEU A 21 -39.00 1.16 25.44
N TYR A 22 -38.94 1.72 26.66
CA TYR A 22 -38.94 3.18 26.88
C TYR A 22 -37.56 3.83 26.75
N SER A 23 -36.48 3.04 26.66
CA SER A 23 -35.09 3.54 26.58
C SER A 23 -34.57 3.74 25.15
N ALA A 24 -35.36 3.40 24.12
CA ALA A 24 -34.96 3.53 22.73
C ALA A 24 -35.65 4.70 22.04
N SER A 25 -35.42 5.92 22.54
CA SER A 25 -35.62 7.11 21.72
C SER A 25 -34.32 7.35 20.94
N PRO A 26 -34.29 7.21 19.61
CA PRO A 26 -33.09 7.52 18.85
C PRO A 26 -32.91 9.04 18.89
N ALA A 27 -31.90 9.50 19.64
CA ALA A 27 -31.36 10.83 19.41
C ALA A 27 -30.99 10.94 17.92
N PRO A 28 -31.26 12.06 17.23
CA PRO A 28 -30.77 12.25 15.88
C PRO A 28 -29.26 12.05 15.90
N ALA A 29 -28.78 11.03 15.17
CA ALA A 29 -27.35 10.88 14.97
C ALA A 29 -26.83 12.21 14.41
N PRO A 30 -25.72 12.77 14.93
CA PRO A 30 -25.07 13.87 14.24
C PRO A 30 -24.85 13.42 12.80
N ALA A 31 -25.21 14.29 11.84
CA ALA A 31 -24.94 14.04 10.44
C ALA A 31 -23.49 13.54 10.33
N PRO A 32 -23.20 12.51 9.53
CA PRO A 32 -21.82 12.11 9.32
C PRO A 32 -21.09 13.37 8.86
N THR A 33 -20.22 13.88 9.73
CA THR A 33 -19.16 14.78 9.32
C THR A 33 -18.55 14.08 8.11
N PRO A 34 -18.28 14.78 6.99
CA PRO A 34 -17.49 14.18 5.95
C PRO A 34 -16.14 13.88 6.59
N THR A 35 -15.98 12.66 7.10
CA THR A 35 -14.70 12.06 7.35
C THR A 35 -14.02 12.25 6.02
N SER A 36 -12.94 13.03 5.98
CA SER A 36 -12.06 13.10 4.84
C SER A 36 -11.49 11.71 4.64
N LEU A 37 -12.28 10.82 4.05
CA LEU A 37 -11.94 9.47 3.70
C LEU A 37 -11.26 9.52 2.32
N SER A 38 -10.35 10.49 2.14
CA SER A 38 -9.24 10.29 1.24
C SER A 38 -8.20 9.53 2.04
N ASN A 39 -8.40 8.22 2.20
CA ASN A 39 -7.28 7.35 2.50
C ASN A 39 -6.36 7.51 1.28
N ASN A 40 -5.34 8.38 1.39
CA ASN A 40 -4.40 8.64 0.31
C ASN A 40 -3.85 7.27 -0.13
N LEU A 41 -4.00 6.93 -1.41
CA LEU A 41 -3.58 5.64 -1.96
C LEU A 41 -2.09 5.39 -1.66
N VAL A 42 -1.25 6.42 -1.78
CA VAL A 42 0.17 6.40 -1.45
C VAL A 42 0.37 6.06 0.02
N GLU A 43 -0.30 6.77 0.93
CA GLU A 43 -0.23 6.53 2.38
C GLU A 43 -0.64 5.10 2.73
N SER A 44 -1.74 4.61 2.17
CA SER A 44 -2.22 3.24 2.42
C SER A 44 -1.28 2.17 1.87
N THR A 45 -0.55 2.47 0.80
CA THR A 45 0.46 1.59 0.19
C THR A 45 1.73 1.60 1.04
N CYS A 46 2.23 2.78 1.42
CA CYS A 46 3.42 2.91 2.25
C CYS A 46 3.25 2.34 3.65
N ASN A 47 2.04 2.37 4.22
CA ASN A 47 1.77 1.69 5.49
C ASN A 47 2.03 0.18 5.44
N LYS A 48 2.02 -0.45 4.25
CA LYS A 48 2.31 -1.87 4.08
C LYS A 48 3.81 -2.19 4.02
N THR A 49 4.69 -1.20 3.88
CA THR A 49 6.14 -1.44 3.82
C THR A 49 6.78 -1.61 5.20
N GLY A 50 6.00 -1.43 6.28
CA GLY A 50 6.50 -1.42 7.65
C GLY A 50 7.07 -0.07 8.07
N GLU A 51 7.24 0.12 9.37
CA GLU A 51 7.63 1.41 9.98
C GLU A 51 8.98 1.92 9.47
N GLU A 52 9.93 1.00 9.22
CA GLU A 52 11.29 1.35 8.78
C GLU A 52 11.32 1.97 7.37
N LEU A 53 10.44 1.51 6.48
CA LEU A 53 10.40 1.94 5.08
C LEU A 53 9.29 2.95 4.78
N TYR A 54 8.34 3.14 5.70
CA TYR A 54 7.20 4.03 5.50
C TYR A 54 7.61 5.43 5.03
N THR A 55 8.54 6.06 5.77
CA THR A 55 8.99 7.43 5.48
C THR A 55 9.66 7.52 4.11
N LEU A 56 10.49 6.53 3.77
CA LEU A 56 11.17 6.47 2.48
C LEU A 56 10.17 6.26 1.33
N CYS A 57 9.20 5.36 1.51
CA CYS A 57 8.12 5.13 0.56
C CYS A 57 7.33 6.41 0.29
N MET A 58 6.91 7.13 1.34
CA MET A 58 6.19 8.39 1.20
C MET A 58 7.02 9.42 0.43
N GLN A 59 8.31 9.57 0.79
CA GLN A 59 9.21 10.50 0.10
C GLN A 59 9.36 10.17 -1.39
N ILE A 60 9.55 8.90 -1.74
CA ILE A 60 9.70 8.47 -3.12
C ILE A 60 8.40 8.71 -3.90
N LEU A 61 7.27 8.21 -3.40
CA LEU A 61 6.01 8.23 -4.14
C LEU A 61 5.34 9.61 -4.18
N GLU A 62 5.54 10.48 -3.19
CA GLU A 62 5.00 11.86 -3.24
C GLU A 62 5.87 12.81 -4.08
N SER A 63 7.18 12.53 -4.20
CA SER A 63 8.08 13.38 -4.98
C SER A 63 7.95 13.18 -6.49
N ASN A 64 7.45 12.02 -6.93
CA ASN A 64 7.18 11.75 -8.34
C ASN A 64 5.72 12.11 -8.70
N PRO A 65 5.48 12.99 -9.70
CA PRO A 65 4.13 13.43 -10.06
C PRO A 65 3.19 12.32 -10.54
N GLU A 66 3.71 11.29 -11.21
CA GLU A 66 2.89 10.19 -11.73
C GLU A 66 2.40 9.28 -10.60
N THR A 67 3.26 8.96 -9.64
CA THR A 67 2.87 8.19 -8.44
C THR A 67 1.98 9.00 -7.51
N ALA A 68 2.25 10.30 -7.33
CA ALA A 68 1.45 11.17 -6.46
C ALA A 68 0.02 11.43 -7.00
N SER A 69 -0.15 11.38 -8.32
CA SER A 69 -1.45 11.59 -8.98
C SER A 69 -2.18 10.29 -9.35
N ALA A 70 -1.60 9.13 -9.03
CA ALA A 70 -2.18 7.83 -9.32
C ALA A 70 -3.58 7.67 -8.69
N SER A 71 -4.55 7.30 -9.52
CA SER A 71 -5.97 7.24 -9.12
C SER A 71 -6.42 5.86 -8.66
N SER A 72 -5.62 4.83 -8.94
CA SER A 72 -5.92 3.44 -8.63
C SER A 72 -4.64 2.68 -8.24
N PRO A 73 -4.75 1.56 -7.51
CA PRO A 73 -3.59 0.72 -7.20
C PRO A 73 -2.81 0.27 -8.45
N LEU A 74 -3.50 0.05 -9.57
CA LEU A 74 -2.86 -0.33 -10.84
C LEU A 74 -2.07 0.84 -11.44
N ASP A 75 -2.64 2.05 -11.45
CA ASP A 75 -1.91 3.24 -11.91
C ASP A 75 -0.68 3.49 -11.04
N LEU A 76 -0.81 3.31 -9.72
CA LEU A 76 0.31 3.47 -8.79
C LEU A 76 1.39 2.41 -9.03
N ALA A 77 1.00 1.15 -9.25
CA ALA A 77 1.94 0.08 -9.55
C ALA A 77 2.72 0.38 -10.85
N LYS A 78 2.04 0.79 -11.92
CA LYS A 78 2.68 1.18 -13.18
C LYS A 78 3.62 2.36 -13.03
N ALA A 79 3.16 3.43 -12.39
CA ALA A 79 3.98 4.61 -12.18
C ALA A 79 5.22 4.29 -11.33
N THR A 80 5.07 3.42 -10.32
CA THR A 80 6.19 2.95 -9.50
C THR A 80 7.16 2.06 -10.28
N LEU A 81 6.65 1.17 -11.14
CA LEU A 81 7.47 0.34 -12.03
C LEU A 81 8.27 1.19 -13.02
N ASN A 82 7.66 2.22 -13.60
CA ASN A 82 8.36 3.15 -14.48
C ASN A 82 9.43 3.94 -13.71
N LEU A 83 9.10 4.43 -12.52
CA LEU A 83 10.04 5.14 -11.65
C LEU A 83 11.26 4.27 -11.31
N VAL A 84 11.06 3.01 -10.92
CA VAL A 84 12.18 2.12 -10.59
C VAL A 84 12.99 1.74 -11.83
N ILE A 85 12.38 1.57 -13.00
CA ILE A 85 13.11 1.37 -14.26
C ILE A 85 14.06 2.53 -14.52
N GLU A 86 13.57 3.77 -14.45
CA GLU A 86 14.37 4.97 -14.69
C GLU A 86 15.52 5.12 -13.69
N ASP A 87 15.25 4.96 -12.40
CA ASP A 87 16.28 5.08 -11.35
C ASP A 87 17.34 3.99 -11.47
N THR A 88 16.93 2.74 -11.75
CA THR A 88 17.81 1.58 -11.97
C THR A 88 18.71 1.80 -13.19
N GLN A 89 18.18 2.37 -14.28
CA GLN A 89 18.97 2.74 -15.46
C GLN A 89 20.01 3.83 -15.13
N VAL A 90 19.62 4.85 -14.37
CA VAL A 90 20.53 5.92 -13.92
C VAL A 90 21.65 5.35 -13.05
N ALA A 91 21.34 4.43 -12.15
CA ALA A 91 22.34 3.75 -11.32
C ALA A 91 23.33 2.93 -12.16
N SER A 92 22.82 2.12 -13.11
CA SER A 92 23.63 1.34 -14.05
C SER A 92 24.59 2.24 -14.84
N GLU A 93 24.09 3.34 -15.39
CA GLU A 93 24.92 4.26 -16.19
C GLU A 93 25.98 4.96 -15.35
N LYS A 94 25.67 5.37 -14.11
CA LYS A 94 26.67 5.94 -13.19
C LYS A 94 27.82 4.95 -12.95
N LEU A 95 27.52 3.68 -12.73
CA LEU A 95 28.55 2.64 -12.57
C LEU A 95 29.38 2.45 -13.85
N ARG A 96 28.75 2.44 -15.02
CA ARG A 96 29.47 2.38 -16.31
C ARG A 96 30.40 3.57 -16.52
N VAL A 97 29.97 4.77 -16.13
CA VAL A 97 30.83 5.98 -16.17
C VAL A 97 32.02 5.78 -15.25
N LEU A 98 31.81 5.33 -14.01
CA LEU A 98 32.89 5.07 -13.06
C LEU A 98 33.90 4.06 -13.64
N LEU A 99 33.43 2.93 -14.18
CA LEU A 99 34.27 1.91 -14.82
C LEU A 99 35.14 2.45 -15.97
N LYS A 100 34.61 3.37 -16.76
CA LYS A 100 35.36 3.98 -17.89
C LYS A 100 36.36 5.03 -17.42
N THR A 101 36.17 5.62 -16.24
CA THR A 101 37.10 6.61 -15.70
C THR A 101 38.31 5.96 -15.03
N LYS A 102 39.48 6.59 -15.13
CA LYS A 102 40.70 6.18 -14.39
C LYS A 102 40.62 6.42 -12.88
N ILE A 103 39.44 6.78 -12.36
CA ILE A 103 39.19 7.09 -10.95
C ILE A 103 38.83 5.82 -10.18
N THR A 104 38.30 4.80 -10.87
CA THR A 104 37.98 3.52 -10.24
C THR A 104 39.26 2.81 -9.83
N GLN A 105 39.34 2.48 -8.54
CA GLN A 105 40.44 1.68 -8.02
C GLN A 105 40.41 0.30 -8.72
N PRO A 106 41.54 -0.25 -9.18
CA PRO A 106 41.56 -1.49 -9.95
C PRO A 106 40.76 -2.63 -9.30
N GLU A 107 40.78 -2.74 -7.98
CA GLU A 107 40.05 -3.72 -7.17
C GLU A 107 38.52 -3.57 -7.21
N LEU A 108 38.00 -2.41 -7.60
CA LEU A 108 36.57 -2.14 -7.72
C LEU A 108 36.04 -2.40 -9.14
N SER A 109 36.90 -2.63 -10.12
CA SER A 109 36.48 -2.81 -11.51
C SER A 109 35.59 -4.04 -11.70
N GLU A 110 35.98 -5.19 -11.14
CA GLU A 110 35.17 -6.42 -11.23
C GLU A 110 33.86 -6.31 -10.44
N PRO A 111 33.87 -5.86 -9.16
CA PRO A 111 32.62 -5.60 -8.43
C PRO A 111 31.66 -4.67 -9.15
N PHE A 112 32.14 -3.57 -9.75
CA PHE A 112 31.29 -2.64 -10.47
C PHE A 112 30.72 -3.24 -11.76
N ASP A 113 31.49 -4.04 -12.49
CA ASP A 113 30.99 -4.75 -13.67
C ASP A 113 29.88 -5.75 -13.30
N ILE A 114 30.06 -6.47 -12.19
CA ILE A 114 29.02 -7.34 -11.63
C ILE A 114 27.77 -6.53 -11.28
N CYS A 115 27.91 -5.40 -10.59
CA CYS A 115 26.77 -4.54 -10.27
C CYS A 115 26.05 -4.03 -11.53
N VAL A 116 26.77 -3.60 -12.58
CA VAL A 116 26.16 -3.19 -13.84
C VAL A 116 25.31 -4.30 -14.44
N ASN A 117 25.82 -5.54 -14.46
CA ASN A 117 25.06 -6.69 -14.97
C ASN A 117 23.78 -6.95 -14.16
N TRP A 118 23.84 -6.82 -12.83
CA TRP A 118 22.65 -6.95 -11.97
C TRP A 118 21.64 -5.82 -12.19
N TYR A 119 22.09 -4.58 -12.34
CA TYR A 119 21.20 -3.46 -12.64
C TYR A 119 20.53 -3.64 -14.01
N ASP A 120 21.26 -4.10 -15.03
CA ASP A 120 20.69 -4.36 -16.36
C ASP A 120 19.64 -5.48 -16.34
N MET A 121 19.91 -6.53 -15.55
CA MET A 121 18.94 -7.59 -15.30
C MET A 121 17.69 -7.04 -14.62
N ALA A 122 17.83 -6.28 -13.53
CA ALA A 122 16.72 -5.67 -12.82
C ALA A 122 15.88 -4.73 -13.73
N VAL A 123 16.52 -3.93 -14.60
CA VAL A 123 15.80 -3.12 -15.60
C VAL A 123 14.94 -4.01 -16.52
N GLY A 124 15.49 -5.13 -16.98
CA GLY A 124 14.76 -6.09 -17.81
C GLY A 124 13.52 -6.63 -17.12
N GLU A 125 13.65 -7.03 -15.86
CA GLU A 125 12.61 -7.66 -15.06
C GLU A 125 11.51 -6.66 -14.67
N PHE A 126 11.87 -5.45 -14.24
CA PHE A 126 10.90 -4.39 -14.03
C PHE A 126 10.17 -4.01 -15.33
N SER A 127 10.86 -4.06 -16.48
CA SER A 127 10.23 -3.79 -17.78
C SER A 127 9.26 -4.89 -18.22
N ILE A 128 9.52 -6.14 -17.84
CA ILE A 128 8.57 -7.26 -18.04
C ILE A 128 7.37 -7.07 -17.13
N SER A 129 7.62 -6.89 -15.83
CA SER A 129 6.58 -6.63 -14.83
C SER A 129 5.66 -5.46 -15.23
N SER A 130 6.22 -4.35 -15.73
CA SER A 130 5.44 -3.19 -16.20
C SER A 130 4.51 -3.50 -17.37
N LYS A 131 4.90 -4.42 -18.26
CA LYS A 131 4.04 -4.88 -19.37
C LYS A 131 2.96 -5.85 -18.91
N GLU A 132 3.29 -6.70 -17.94
CA GLU A 132 2.38 -7.75 -17.46
C GLU A 132 1.39 -7.28 -16.40
N VAL A 133 1.67 -6.17 -15.70
CA VAL A 133 0.85 -5.71 -14.56
C VAL A 133 -0.61 -5.43 -14.93
N ASP A 134 -0.92 -5.18 -16.20
CA ASP A 134 -2.29 -5.04 -16.71
C ASP A 134 -3.02 -6.38 -16.92
N GLU A 135 -2.27 -7.42 -17.26
CA GLU A 135 -2.80 -8.71 -17.69
C GLU A 135 -2.85 -9.69 -16.52
N ASP A 136 -1.74 -9.79 -15.78
CA ASP A 136 -1.59 -10.64 -14.62
C ASP A 136 -0.74 -9.96 -13.53
N PRO A 137 -1.36 -9.14 -12.66
CA PRO A 137 -0.67 -8.47 -11.57
C PRO A 137 0.04 -9.43 -10.60
N LYS A 138 -0.35 -10.71 -10.54
CA LYS A 138 0.31 -11.69 -9.67
C LYS A 138 1.62 -12.16 -10.27
N THR A 139 1.63 -12.46 -11.56
CA THR A 139 2.86 -12.84 -12.27
C THR A 139 3.83 -11.66 -12.30
N ALA A 140 3.33 -10.46 -12.65
CA ALA A 140 4.12 -9.22 -12.60
C ALA A 140 4.77 -8.97 -11.23
N ASN A 141 4.09 -9.34 -10.12
CA ASN A 141 4.65 -9.21 -8.77
C ASN A 141 5.82 -10.17 -8.51
N TYR A 142 5.84 -11.38 -9.09
CA TYR A 142 6.98 -12.29 -8.93
C TYR A 142 8.23 -11.75 -9.61
N ASP A 143 8.07 -11.13 -10.78
CA ASP A 143 9.19 -10.56 -11.54
C ASP A 143 9.73 -9.26 -10.90
N ALA A 144 8.87 -8.53 -10.17
CA ALA A 144 9.27 -7.34 -9.44
C ALA A 144 10.12 -7.60 -8.18
N ILE A 145 10.23 -8.85 -7.71
CA ILE A 145 10.88 -9.23 -6.43
C ILE A 145 12.32 -9.73 -6.62
N PHE A 146 12.91 -9.51 -7.80
CA PHE A 146 14.25 -9.98 -8.18
C PHE A 146 15.32 -9.92 -7.06
#